data_AF-A0A7W0VFW1-F1
#
_entry.id   AF-A0A7W0VFW1-F1
#
_cell.length_a   1.000
_cell.length_b   1.000
_cell.length_c   1.000
_cell.angle_alpha   90.00
_cell.angle_beta   90.00
_cell.angle_gamma   90.00
#
_symmetry.space_group_name_H-M   'P 1'
#
loop_
_entity.id
_entity.type
_entity.pdbx_description
1 polymer ?
#
loop_
_entity_poly.entity_id
_entity_poly.type
_entity_poly.pdbx_seq_one_letter_code
_entity_poly.pdbx_strand_id
1 'polypeptide(L)'
;MRAALLLVLVACKADPNAEVCEHYAKLVVDCREDKSDSPGLVRDTAENFCLKGMSGKHEQIFGAGYKAMIECTRTATTCDAYNACQAP
;
A
#
# COMPACT_ATOMS: atom_id res chain seq x y z
N MET A 1 19.70 39.84 -10.09
CA MET A 1 19.00 38.63 -10.59
C MET A 1 19.45 37.42 -9.77
N ARG A 2 18.83 37.17 -8.61
CA ARG A 2 19.13 36.02 -7.73
C ARG A 2 17.83 35.55 -7.06
N ALA A 3 16.91 35.00 -7.85
CA ALA A 3 15.62 34.54 -7.33
C ALA A 3 14.99 33.41 -8.18
N ALA A 4 15.81 32.59 -8.85
CA ALA A 4 15.29 31.58 -9.78
C ALA A 4 15.88 30.17 -9.58
N LEU A 5 16.45 29.88 -8.41
CA LEU A 5 17.08 28.57 -8.16
C LEU A 5 16.46 27.77 -6.99
N LEU A 6 15.26 28.15 -6.53
CA LEU A 6 14.59 27.51 -5.38
C LEU A 6 13.20 26.93 -5.69
N LEU A 7 12.79 26.89 -6.96
CA LEU A 7 11.43 26.52 -7.37
C LEU A 7 11.31 25.16 -8.09
N VAL A 8 12.38 24.35 -8.14
CA VAL A 8 12.37 23.05 -8.85
C VAL A 8 12.78 21.89 -7.93
N LEU A 9 12.35 21.92 -6.66
CA LEU A 9 12.67 20.84 -5.71
C LEU A 9 11.49 20.35 -4.87
N VAL A 10 10.25 20.76 -5.19
CA VAL A 10 9.10 20.32 -4.41
C VAL A 10 7.96 19.87 -5.32
N ALA A 11 7.60 18.60 -5.14
CA ALA A 11 6.35 17.95 -5.54
C ALA A 11 6.28 17.25 -6.91
N CYS A 12 7.18 16.30 -7.17
CA CYS A 12 6.61 14.96 -7.28
C CYS A 12 6.30 14.58 -5.82
N LYS A 13 5.07 14.87 -5.36
CA LYS A 13 4.66 14.42 -4.02
C LYS A 13 4.74 12.91 -4.10
N ALA A 14 5.79 12.31 -3.55
CA ALA A 14 5.78 10.90 -3.22
C ALA A 14 4.44 10.67 -2.52
N ASP A 15 3.65 9.71 -3.02
CA ASP A 15 2.34 9.44 -2.45
C ASP A 15 2.53 9.26 -0.94
N PRO A 16 1.80 9.99 -0.07
CA PRO A 16 2.02 9.92 1.37
C PRO A 16 1.78 8.51 1.94
N ASN A 17 1.20 7.62 1.15
CA ASN A 17 0.92 6.23 1.49
C ASN A 17 1.93 5.25 0.89
N ALA A 18 2.92 5.72 0.12
CA ALA A 18 3.88 4.85 -0.59
C ALA A 18 4.58 3.86 0.36
N GLU A 19 5.10 4.31 1.49
CA GLU A 19 5.75 3.44 2.48
C GLU A 19 4.78 2.41 3.08
N VAL A 20 3.53 2.81 3.36
CA VAL A 20 2.50 1.90 3.89
C VAL A 20 2.14 0.84 2.85
N CYS A 21 2.02 1.23 1.59
CA CYS A 21 1.66 0.33 0.51
C CYS A 21 2.79 -0.59 0.08
N GLU A 22 4.05 -0.14 0.12
CA GLU A 22 5.21 -0.99 -0.07
C GLU A 22 5.29 -2.06 1.03
N HIS A 23 5.09 -1.65 2.29
CA HIS A 23 5.03 -2.56 3.44
C HIS A 23 3.90 -3.59 3.31
N TYR A 24 2.68 -3.13 3.00
CA TYR A 24 1.53 -4.00 2.76
C TYR A 24 1.82 -5.01 1.63
N ALA A 25 2.35 -4.55 0.50
CA ALA A 25 2.65 -5.41 -0.64
C ALA A 25 3.70 -6.48 -0.32
N LYS A 26 4.72 -6.12 0.46
CA LYS A 26 5.72 -7.06 0.95
C LYS A 26 5.08 -8.12 1.85
N LEU A 27 4.25 -7.72 2.81
CA LEU A 27 3.52 -8.65 3.69
C LEU A 27 2.62 -9.61 2.90
N VAL A 28 1.86 -9.11 1.93
CA VAL A 28 1.00 -9.93 1.07
C VAL A 28 1.80 -11.00 0.35
N VAL A 29 2.95 -10.61 -0.24
CA VAL A 29 3.84 -11.54 -0.92
C VAL A 29 4.45 -12.54 0.04
N ASP A 30 4.81 -12.14 1.26
CA ASP A 30 5.42 -13.01 2.27
C ASP A 30 4.42 -13.98 2.91
N CYS A 31 3.14 -13.60 2.99
CA CYS A 31 2.11 -14.34 3.71
C CYS A 31 1.13 -15.13 2.85
N ARG A 32 1.16 -14.97 1.52
CA ARG A 32 0.44 -15.88 0.63
C ARG A 32 1.19 -17.21 0.52
N GLU A 33 0.50 -18.28 0.93
CA GLU A 33 1.00 -19.67 0.92
C GLU A 33 1.37 -20.17 -0.48
N ASP A 34 0.82 -19.55 -1.54
CA ASP A 34 1.17 -19.77 -2.93
C ASP A 34 1.98 -18.57 -3.44
N LYS A 35 3.29 -18.51 -3.20
CA LYS A 35 4.10 -17.53 -3.92
C LYS A 35 3.99 -17.82 -5.41
N SER A 36 3.07 -17.10 -6.07
CA SER A 36 2.78 -17.16 -7.50
C SER A 36 4.09 -17.17 -8.27
N ASP A 37 4.14 -17.82 -9.43
CA ASP A 37 5.34 -17.87 -10.28
C ASP A 37 5.89 -16.47 -10.63
N SER A 38 5.16 -15.40 -10.31
CA SER A 38 5.57 -14.00 -10.44
C SER A 38 5.36 -13.17 -9.15
N PRO A 39 6.26 -13.27 -8.15
CA PRO A 39 6.17 -12.51 -6.90
C PRO A 39 6.17 -10.98 -7.10
N GLY A 40 6.89 -10.50 -8.13
CA GLY A 40 6.90 -9.08 -8.47
C GLY A 40 5.53 -8.56 -8.91
N LEU A 41 4.79 -9.35 -9.68
CA LEU A 41 3.45 -9.00 -10.17
C LEU A 41 2.43 -8.95 -9.02
N VAL A 42 2.53 -9.87 -8.05
CA VAL A 42 1.73 -9.85 -6.82
C VAL A 42 2.03 -8.61 -5.98
N ARG A 43 3.32 -8.27 -5.82
CA ARG A 43 3.75 -7.07 -5.08
C ARG A 43 3.18 -5.80 -5.71
N ASP A 44 3.45 -5.59 -7.00
CA ASP A 44 3.06 -4.36 -7.70
C ASP A 44 1.52 -4.20 -7.73
N THR A 45 0.80 -5.32 -7.84
CA THR A 45 -0.66 -5.34 -7.76
C THR A 45 -1.17 -4.95 -6.37
N ALA A 46 -0.58 -5.52 -5.31
CA ALA A 46 -0.95 -5.21 -3.93
C ALA A 46 -0.66 -3.74 -3.57
N GLU A 47 0.49 -3.22 -3.99
CA GLU A 47 0.86 -1.81 -3.80
C GLU A 47 -0.13 -0.89 -4.53
N ASN A 48 -0.46 -1.20 -5.79
CA ASN A 48 -1.41 -0.42 -6.58
C ASN A 48 -2.81 -0.41 -5.95
N PHE A 49 -3.28 -1.57 -5.46
CA PHE A 49 -4.57 -1.67 -4.78
C PHE A 49 -4.57 -0.92 -3.45
N CYS A 50 -3.48 -0.97 -2.68
CA CYS A 50 -3.33 -0.19 -1.46
C CYS A 50 -3.43 1.31 -1.74
N LEU A 51 -2.66 1.83 -2.69
CA LEU A 51 -2.66 3.25 -3.05
C LEU A 51 -4.06 3.72 -3.47
N LYS A 52 -4.74 2.92 -4.29
CA LYS A 52 -6.12 3.17 -4.74
C LYS A 52 -7.17 3.08 -3.63
N GLY A 53 -6.99 2.16 -2.68
CA GLY A 53 -7.84 2.00 -1.51
C GLY A 53 -7.72 3.19 -0.57
N MET A 54 -6.48 3.56 -0.23
CA MET A 54 -6.16 4.70 0.63
C MET A 54 -6.53 6.05 0.00
N SER A 55 -6.55 6.15 -1.33
CA SER A 55 -7.06 7.33 -2.03
C SER A 55 -8.60 7.42 -2.08
N GLY A 56 -9.33 6.47 -1.50
CA GLY A 56 -10.81 6.40 -1.52
C GLY A 56 -11.42 6.05 -2.88
N LYS A 57 -10.61 5.73 -3.90
CA LYS A 57 -11.09 5.51 -5.27
C LYS A 57 -11.79 4.16 -5.46
N HIS A 58 -11.67 3.24 -4.50
CA HIS A 58 -12.23 1.89 -4.58
C HIS A 58 -13.22 1.56 -3.45
N GLU A 59 -13.72 2.57 -2.74
CA GLU A 59 -14.71 2.35 -1.67
C GLU A 59 -15.98 1.63 -2.20
N GLN A 60 -16.31 1.80 -3.48
CA GLN A 60 -17.42 1.09 -4.14
C GLN A 60 -17.13 -0.38 -4.49
N ILE A 61 -15.87 -0.78 -4.59
CA ILE A 61 -15.46 -2.12 -5.04
C ILE A 61 -15.05 -2.99 -3.84
N PHE A 62 -14.35 -2.40 -2.86
CA PHE A 62 -13.82 -3.13 -1.70
C PHE A 62 -14.48 -2.73 -0.36
N GLY A 63 -15.38 -1.74 -0.37
CA GLY A 63 -16.10 -1.28 0.83
C GLY A 63 -15.24 -0.44 1.78
N ALA A 64 -15.89 0.13 2.80
CA ALA A 64 -15.23 0.97 3.81
C ALA A 64 -14.23 0.20 4.68
N GLY A 65 -14.42 -1.11 4.88
CA GLY A 65 -13.53 -1.97 5.66
C GLY A 65 -12.15 -2.17 5.03
N TYR A 66 -12.02 -1.98 3.72
CA TYR A 66 -10.75 -2.19 3.01
C TYR A 66 -9.67 -1.19 3.41
N LYS A 67 -10.05 0.08 3.60
CA LYS A 67 -9.12 1.11 4.11
C LYS A 67 -8.65 0.76 5.53
N ALA A 68 -9.57 0.36 6.40
CA ALA A 68 -9.26 -0.01 7.77
C ALA A 68 -8.32 -1.23 7.84
N MET A 69 -8.52 -2.22 6.96
CA MET A 69 -7.61 -3.36 6.81
C MET A 69 -6.19 -2.90 6.41
N ILE A 70 -6.05 -2.04 5.39
CA ILE A 70 -4.73 -1.51 4.99
C ILE A 70 -4.08 -0.75 6.15
N GLU A 71 -4.84 0.11 6.85
CA GLU A 71 -4.32 0.85 8.00
C GLU A 71 -3.90 -0.07 9.15
N CYS A 72 -4.65 -1.15 9.41
CA CYS A 72 -4.28 -2.20 10.37
C CYS A 72 -2.96 -2.87 10.00
N THR A 73 -2.75 -3.17 8.71
CA THR A 73 -1.51 -3.84 8.26
C THR A 73 -0.25 -2.98 8.37
N ARG A 74 -0.36 -1.68 8.65
CA ARG A 74 0.78 -0.77 8.83
C ARG A 74 1.76 -1.24 9.91
N THR A 75 1.27 -1.92 10.95
CA THR A 75 2.10 -2.41 12.07
C THR A 75 2.25 -3.93 12.07
N ALA A 76 1.56 -4.63 11.18
CA ALA A 76 1.72 -6.07 11.03
C ALA A 76 3.13 -6.38 10.52
N THR A 77 3.78 -7.39 11.11
CA THR A 77 5.10 -7.87 10.67
C THR A 77 5.14 -9.38 10.52
N THR A 78 4.03 -10.06 10.84
CA THR A 78 3.86 -11.51 10.74
C THR A 78 2.60 -11.84 9.96
N CYS A 79 2.53 -13.05 9.43
CA CYS A 79 1.36 -13.50 8.68
C CYS A 79 0.12 -13.67 9.56
N ASP A 80 0.29 -14.03 10.83
CA ASP A 80 -0.82 -14.06 11.78
C ASP A 80 -1.38 -12.66 12.03
N ALA A 81 -0.52 -11.65 12.21
CA ALA A 81 -0.96 -10.26 12.39
C ALA A 81 -1.62 -9.69 11.13
N TYR A 82 -1.06 -10.01 9.95
CA TYR A 82 -1.66 -9.66 8.67
C TYR A 82 -3.05 -10.32 8.51
N ASN A 83 -3.17 -11.62 8.79
CA ASN A 83 -4.43 -12.36 8.68
C ASN A 83 -5.49 -11.85 9.67
N ALA A 84 -5.08 -11.42 10.88
CA ALA A 84 -5.98 -10.78 11.83
C ALA A 84 -6.55 -9.45 11.32
N CYS A 85 -5.81 -8.71 10.48
CA CYS A 85 -6.30 -7.50 9.81
C CYS A 85 -7.23 -7.76 8.61
N GLN A 86 -7.20 -8.98 8.04
CA GLN A 86 -8.04 -9.37 6.90
C GLN A 86 -9.44 -9.83 7.33
N ALA A 87 -9.65 -10.15 8.61
CA ALA A 87 -10.94 -10.56 9.12
C ALA A 87 -11.88 -9.35 9.30
N PRO A 88 -13.16 -9.45 8.89
CA PRO A 88 -14.15 -8.41 9.15
C PRO A 88 -14.42 -8.21 10.64
#